data_AF-A0A535P3T3-F1
#
_entry.id   AF-A0A535P3T3-F1
#
_cell.length_a   1.000
_cell.length_b   1.000
_cell.length_c   1.000
_cell.angle_alpha   90.00
_cell.angle_beta   90.00
_cell.angle_gamma   90.00
#
_symmetry.space_group_name_H-M   'P 1'
#
loop_
_entity.id
_entity.type
_entity.pdbx_description
1 polymer ?
#
loop_
_entity_poly.entity_id
_entity_poly.type
_entity_poly.pdbx_seq_one_letter_code
_entity_poly.pdbx_strand_id
1 'polypeptide(L)'
;MRDPGQAALPATFERQVARPYGIAYRVRADGLQVDARWDDLGWPVFASGPTRTGDAWIATMLVESFRPSATINGARQAGTSFPNPIWRPWFGGDRGSCILGLGETIYDANADVSGAVASGERG
;
A
#
# COMPACT_ATOMS: atom_id res chain seq x y z
N MET A 1 -4.73 -2.82 22.07
CA MET A 1 -5.30 -2.24 20.83
C MET A 1 -5.39 -0.74 21.07
N ARG A 2 -4.67 0.11 20.33
CA ARG A 2 -4.71 1.58 20.57
C ARG A 2 -6.11 2.12 20.20
N ASP A 3 -6.54 3.15 20.94
CA ASP A 3 -7.77 3.89 20.72
C ASP A 3 -7.76 4.57 19.32
N PRO A 4 -8.72 4.27 18.42
CA PRO A 4 -8.80 4.91 17.10
C PRO A 4 -9.08 6.43 17.17
N GLY A 5 -9.47 6.97 18.34
CA GLY A 5 -9.60 8.41 18.56
C GLY A 5 -8.30 9.14 18.90
N GLN A 6 -7.18 8.43 19.08
CA GLN A 6 -5.90 9.06 19.37
C GLN A 6 -5.34 9.77 18.12
N ALA A 7 -5.00 11.06 18.26
CA ALA A 7 -4.45 11.84 17.16
C ALA A 7 -3.17 11.20 16.59
N ALA A 8 -3.03 11.22 15.26
CA ALA A 8 -1.82 10.76 14.59
C ALA A 8 -0.62 11.60 15.04
N LEU A 9 0.47 10.93 15.40
CA LEU A 9 1.71 11.60 15.77
C LEU A 9 2.51 11.98 14.52
N PRO A 10 3.11 13.18 14.46
CA PRO A 10 4.01 13.52 13.38
C PRO A 10 5.19 12.56 13.38
N ALA A 11 5.51 12.03 12.20
CA ALA A 11 6.59 11.07 12.01
C ALA A 11 7.52 11.51 10.88
N THR A 12 8.80 11.16 11.02
CA THR A 12 9.78 11.27 9.93
C THR A 12 9.99 9.90 9.29
N PHE A 13 10.16 9.90 7.97
CA PHE A 13 10.31 8.69 7.17
C PHE A 13 11.62 8.76 6.40
N GLU A 14 12.49 7.78 6.61
CA GLU A 14 13.80 7.70 5.98
C GLU A 14 13.87 6.38 5.20
N ARG A 15 13.97 6.44 3.88
CA ARG A 15 14.13 5.24 3.05
C ARG A 15 15.44 4.56 3.43
N GLN A 16 15.39 3.26 3.70
CA GLN A 16 16.56 2.46 4.05
C GLN A 16 16.99 1.57 2.87
N VAL A 17 18.22 1.06 2.94
CA VAL A 17 18.70 0.05 2.00
C VAL A 17 17.91 -1.25 2.21
N ALA A 18 17.29 -1.72 1.13
CA ALA A 18 16.55 -2.97 1.06
C ALA A 18 17.28 -3.95 0.13
N ARG A 19 16.83 -5.22 0.13
CA ARG A 19 17.19 -6.14 -0.96
C ARG A 19 16.68 -5.59 -2.30
N PRO A 20 17.22 -6.04 -3.45
CA PRO A 20 16.63 -5.71 -4.75
C PRO A 20 15.13 -5.93 -4.75
N TYR A 21 14.37 -4.94 -5.25
CA TYR A 21 12.91 -4.91 -5.26
C TYR A 21 12.23 -4.90 -3.88
N GLY A 22 12.98 -4.81 -2.78
CA GLY A 22 12.45 -4.66 -1.44
C GLY A 22 12.12 -3.21 -1.10
N ILE A 23 11.30 -3.05 -0.05
CA ILE A 23 10.95 -1.75 0.52
C ILE A 23 11.39 -1.75 1.98
N ALA A 24 12.08 -0.70 2.41
CA ALA A 24 12.49 -0.54 3.80
C ALA A 24 12.45 0.94 4.20
N TYR A 25 11.94 1.20 5.40
CA TYR A 25 11.85 2.54 5.97
C TYR A 25 12.24 2.53 7.45
N ARG A 26 12.90 3.59 7.87
CA ARG A 26 13.00 3.95 9.28
C ARG A 26 11.99 5.06 9.55
N VAL A 27 11.11 4.81 10.51
CA VAL A 27 10.07 5.73 10.96
C VAL A 27 10.41 6.17 12.37
N ARG A 28 10.40 7.49 12.64
CA ARG A 28 10.61 8.03 13.99
C ARG A 28 9.48 8.98 14.37
N ALA A 29 8.87 8.78 15.54
CA ALA A 29 7.81 9.62 16.10
C ALA A 29 7.81 9.52 17.63
N ASP A 30 7.89 10.63 18.36
CA ASP A 30 7.77 10.73 19.83
C ASP A 30 8.27 9.49 20.62
N GLY A 31 9.59 9.28 20.68
CA GLY A 31 10.21 8.15 21.39
C GLY A 31 10.03 6.77 20.76
N LEU A 32 9.31 6.66 19.64
CA LEU A 32 9.17 5.46 18.82
C LEU A 32 10.17 5.51 17.65
N GLN A 33 10.92 4.43 17.48
CA GLN A 33 11.64 4.11 16.25
C GLN A 33 11.15 2.77 15.71
N VAL A 34 10.74 2.76 14.45
CA VAL A 34 10.34 1.56 13.72
C VAL A 34 11.19 1.40 12.47
N ASP A 35 11.95 0.32 12.39
CA ASP A 35 12.60 -0.10 11.14
C ASP A 35 11.70 -1.14 10.47
N ALA A 36 10.90 -0.70 9.49
CA ALA A 36 9.96 -1.55 8.75
C ALA A 36 10.60 -2.06 7.45
N ARG A 37 10.40 -3.35 7.15
CA ARG A 37 11.01 -4.03 6.00
C ARG A 37 10.04 -4.98 5.32
N TRP A 38 10.07 -4.96 4.00
CA TRP A 38 9.36 -5.86 3.09
C TRP A 38 10.35 -6.32 2.02
N ASP A 39 11.12 -7.36 2.36
CA ASP A 39 12.26 -7.82 1.55
C ASP A 39 11.88 -8.88 0.49
N ASP A 40 10.67 -9.43 0.57
CA ASP A 40 10.16 -10.52 -0.28
C ASP A 40 8.81 -10.10 -0.86
N LEU A 41 8.86 -9.35 -1.96
CA LEU A 41 7.68 -8.80 -2.63
C LEU A 41 7.25 -9.70 -3.79
N GLY A 42 5.94 -9.89 -3.93
CA GLY A 42 5.34 -10.50 -5.12
C GLY A 42 5.31 -9.53 -6.30
N TRP A 43 4.61 -9.94 -7.36
CA TRP A 43 4.36 -9.07 -8.51
C TRP A 43 3.35 -7.98 -8.15
N PRO A 44 3.56 -6.73 -8.59
CA PRO A 44 2.56 -5.69 -8.46
C PRO A 44 1.26 -6.09 -9.16
N VAL A 45 0.14 -5.76 -8.53
CA VAL A 45 -1.20 -5.92 -9.08
C VAL A 45 -1.89 -4.58 -9.11
N PHE A 46 -2.75 -4.39 -10.10
CA PHE A 46 -3.60 -3.21 -10.20
C PHE A 46 -5.03 -3.61 -9.83
N ALA A 47 -5.67 -2.85 -8.94
CA ALA A 47 -7.09 -2.95 -8.66
C ALA A 47 -7.76 -1.61 -8.90
N SER A 48 -8.97 -1.66 -9.43
CA SER A 48 -9.79 -0.47 -9.61
C SER A 48 -11.26 -0.78 -9.42
N GLY A 49 -12.01 0.17 -8.87
CA GLY A 49 -13.44 0.02 -8.64
C GLY A 49 -14.06 1.28 -8.02
N PRO A 50 -15.39 1.33 -7.93
CA PRO A 50 -16.08 2.44 -7.29
C PRO A 50 -15.82 2.44 -5.79
N THR A 51 -15.88 3.62 -5.16
CA THR A 51 -16.00 3.75 -3.71
C THR A 51 -17.28 3.07 -3.23
N ARG A 52 -17.36 2.79 -1.92
CA ARG A 52 -18.55 2.19 -1.31
C ARG A 52 -19.83 3.00 -1.56
N THR A 53 -19.69 4.33 -1.61
CA THR A 53 -20.76 5.31 -1.86
C THR A 53 -21.06 5.49 -3.35
N GLY A 54 -20.18 5.05 -4.24
CA GLY A 54 -20.34 5.16 -5.70
C GLY A 54 -20.10 6.57 -6.27
N ASP A 55 -19.64 7.50 -5.45
CA ASP A 55 -19.36 8.90 -5.80
C ASP A 55 -17.97 9.10 -6.43
N ALA A 56 -17.06 8.15 -6.28
CA ALA A 56 -15.73 8.20 -6.85
C ALA A 56 -15.26 6.82 -7.31
N TRP A 57 -14.18 6.81 -8.08
CA TRP A 57 -13.46 5.62 -8.49
C TRP A 57 -12.06 5.62 -7.90
N ILE A 58 -11.59 4.45 -7.49
CA ILE A 58 -10.24 4.25 -6.95
C ILE A 58 -9.47 3.41 -7.96
N ALA A 59 -8.24 3.82 -8.26
CA ALA A 59 -7.23 3.05 -8.96
C ALA A 59 -6.01 2.88 -8.05
N THR A 60 -5.66 1.65 -7.72
CA THR A 60 -4.60 1.35 -6.75
C THR A 60 -3.63 0.31 -7.30
N MET A 61 -2.33 0.60 -7.18
CA MET A 61 -1.28 -0.35 -7.48
C MET A 61 -0.74 -0.89 -6.16
N LEU A 62 -0.76 -2.21 -6.02
CA LEU A 62 -0.50 -2.89 -4.77
C LEU A 62 0.54 -3.98 -4.98
N VAL A 63 1.25 -4.34 -3.91
CA VAL A 63 2.14 -5.50 -3.91
C VAL A 63 2.00 -6.27 -2.60
N GLU A 64 2.04 -7.60 -2.68
CA GLU A 64 2.06 -8.45 -1.50
C GLU A 64 3.50 -8.63 -1.01
N SER A 65 3.71 -8.63 0.30
CA SER A 65 4.94 -9.13 0.91
C SER A 65 4.69 -10.42 1.67
N PHE A 66 5.47 -11.46 1.38
CA PHE A 66 5.31 -12.75 2.05
C PHE A 66 5.95 -12.79 3.44
N ARG A 67 7.01 -12.01 3.64
CA ARG A 67 7.83 -11.98 4.87
C ARG A 67 8.15 -10.56 5.34
N PRO A 68 7.12 -9.78 5.74
CA PRO A 68 7.36 -8.46 6.31
C PRO A 68 8.00 -8.59 7.71
N SER A 69 8.70 -7.56 8.14
CA SER A 69 9.12 -7.44 9.54
C SER A 69 9.25 -5.99 9.96
N ALA A 70 9.12 -5.75 11.26
CA ALA A 70 9.36 -4.44 11.87
C ALA A 70 10.24 -4.62 13.10
N THR A 71 11.25 -3.77 13.27
CA THR A 71 11.97 -3.65 14.54
C THR A 71 11.48 -2.40 15.26
N ILE A 72 10.80 -2.58 16.39
CA ILE A 72 10.22 -1.49 17.17
C ILE A 72 11.09 -1.29 18.40
N ASN A 73 11.73 -0.12 18.52
CA ASN A 73 12.61 0.22 19.63
C ASN A 73 13.65 -0.90 19.93
N GLY A 74 14.21 -1.50 18.88
CA GLY A 74 15.19 -2.59 18.98
C GLY A 74 14.60 -4.01 19.09
N ALA A 75 13.31 -4.15 19.36
CA ALA A 75 12.64 -5.46 19.42
C ALA A 75 12.08 -5.86 18.04
N ARG A 76 12.59 -6.95 17.47
CA ARG A 76 12.13 -7.44 16.16
C ARG A 76 10.78 -8.17 16.27
N GLN A 77 9.85 -7.77 15.41
CA GLN A 77 8.58 -8.42 15.15
C GLN A 77 8.60 -8.95 13.72
N ALA A 78 8.66 -10.27 13.58
CA ALA A 78 8.50 -10.92 12.29
C ALA A 78 7.02 -11.06 11.96
N GLY A 79 6.64 -10.71 10.74
CA GLY A 79 5.32 -10.98 10.19
C GLY A 79 5.38 -12.13 9.18
N THR A 80 4.22 -12.69 8.87
CA THR A 80 4.07 -13.67 7.79
C THR A 80 2.72 -13.44 7.15
N SER A 81 2.71 -13.38 5.81
CA SER A 81 1.48 -13.28 5.05
C SER A 81 0.62 -14.52 5.26
N PHE A 82 -0.69 -14.33 5.46
CA PHE A 82 -1.66 -15.42 5.48
C PHE A 82 -2.77 -15.15 4.46
N PRO A 83 -3.40 -16.18 3.88
CA PRO A 83 -4.49 -15.99 2.92
C PRO A 83 -5.63 -15.18 3.53
N ASN A 84 -6.05 -14.13 2.82
CA ASN A 84 -7.12 -13.25 3.23
C ASN A 84 -8.17 -13.11 2.11
N PRO A 85 -9.39 -13.69 2.28
CA PRO A 85 -10.42 -13.68 1.25
C PRO A 85 -11.06 -12.30 1.05
N ILE A 86 -10.79 -11.31 1.91
CA ILE A 86 -11.31 -9.93 1.76
C ILE A 86 -10.94 -9.31 0.40
N TRP A 87 -9.87 -9.81 -0.19
CA TRP A 87 -9.30 -9.34 -1.45
C TRP A 87 -9.99 -9.95 -2.69
N ARG A 88 -10.78 -11.02 -2.55
CA ARG A 88 -11.44 -11.69 -3.68
C ARG A 88 -12.29 -10.75 -4.55
N PRO A 89 -13.12 -9.85 -3.98
CA PRO A 89 -13.92 -8.93 -4.80
C PRO A 89 -13.07 -7.93 -5.59
N TRP A 90 -11.81 -7.71 -5.19
CA TRP A 90 -10.93 -6.69 -5.77
C TRP A 90 -9.97 -7.25 -6.82
N PHE A 91 -9.46 -8.49 -6.64
CA PHE A 91 -8.47 -9.09 -7.55
C PHE A 91 -8.91 -10.41 -8.19
N GLY A 92 -10.13 -10.88 -7.94
CA GLY A 92 -10.63 -12.13 -8.50
C GLY A 92 -9.99 -13.41 -7.92
N GLY A 93 -9.28 -13.30 -6.79
CA GLY A 93 -8.62 -14.45 -6.15
C GLY A 93 -8.16 -14.16 -4.72
N ASP A 94 -7.66 -15.19 -4.05
CA ASP A 94 -7.04 -15.05 -2.73
C ASP A 94 -5.71 -14.30 -2.83
N ARG A 95 -5.48 -13.41 -1.84
CA ARG A 95 -4.22 -12.68 -1.65
C ARG A 95 -3.83 -12.73 -0.18
N GLY A 96 -2.57 -12.42 0.09
CA GLY A 96 -2.07 -12.32 1.45
C GLY A 96 -2.63 -11.17 2.27
N SER A 97 -2.46 -11.28 3.59
CA SER A 97 -2.78 -10.23 4.56
C SER A 97 -1.79 -9.07 4.59
N CYS A 98 -0.64 -9.20 3.91
CA CYS A 98 0.44 -8.22 3.94
C CYS A 98 0.56 -7.48 2.60
N ILE A 99 -0.32 -6.49 2.39
CA ILE A 99 -0.36 -5.68 1.17
C ILE A 99 0.27 -4.31 1.42
N LEU A 100 1.03 -3.84 0.45
CA LEU A 100 1.56 -2.48 0.37
C LEU A 100 0.92 -1.75 -0.80
N GLY A 101 0.41 -0.55 -0.54
CA GLY A 101 0.09 0.40 -1.60
C GLY A 101 1.36 1.04 -2.16
N LEU A 102 1.57 0.89 -3.46
CA LEU A 102 2.63 1.58 -4.19
C LEU A 102 2.16 2.94 -4.72
N GLY A 103 0.86 3.07 -4.96
CA GLY A 103 0.21 4.32 -5.34
C GLY A 103 -1.30 4.12 -5.42
N GLU A 104 -2.03 5.17 -5.08
CA GLU A 104 -3.48 5.19 -5.14
C GLU A 104 -3.94 6.54 -5.69
N THR A 105 -4.88 6.50 -6.62
CA THR A 105 -5.53 7.68 -7.19
C THR A 105 -7.02 7.53 -7.02
N ILE A 106 -7.65 8.58 -6.49
CA ILE A 106 -9.10 8.70 -6.37
C ILE A 106 -9.56 9.79 -7.33
N TYR A 107 -10.54 9.48 -8.16
CA TYR A 107 -11.10 10.44 -9.10
C TYR A 107 -12.63 10.38 -9.10
N ASP A 108 -13.26 11.52 -9.38
CA ASP A 108 -14.72 11.62 -9.46
C ASP A 108 -15.26 10.64 -10.51
N ALA A 109 -16.32 9.92 -10.17
CA ALA A 109 -16.96 8.97 -11.09
C ALA A 109 -17.50 9.65 -12.37
N ASN A 110 -17.73 10.96 -12.31
CA ASN A 110 -18.20 11.78 -13.43
C ASN A 110 -17.08 12.54 -14.15
N ALA A 111 -15.81 12.29 -13.80
CA ALA A 111 -14.68 12.91 -14.49
C ALA A 111 -14.64 12.39 -15.94
N ASP A 112 -15.05 13.24 -16.86
CA ASP A 112 -15.11 12.97 -18.30
C ASP A 112 -13.69 12.67 -18.83
N VAL A 113 -13.40 11.41 -19.14
CA VAL A 113 -12.08 10.96 -19.63
C VAL A 113 -11.88 11.24 -21.13
N SER A 114 -12.84 11.92 -21.77
CA SER A 114 -12.83 12.22 -23.21
C SER A 114 -11.70 13.17 -23.66
N GLY A 115 -10.93 13.75 -22.74
CA GLY A 115 -9.81 14.64 -23.07
C GLY A 115 -8.42 13.98 -23.21
N ALA A 116 -8.22 12.74 -22.77
CA ALA A 116 -6.87 12.18 -22.59
C ALA A 116 -6.32 11.36 -23.78
N VAL A 117 -7.13 11.08 -24.81
CA VAL A 117 -6.73 10.24 -25.96
C VAL A 117 -6.48 11.05 -27.25
N ALA A 118 -6.71 12.38 -27.23
CA ALA A 118 -6.66 13.22 -28.43
C ALA A 118 -5.30 13.89 -28.72
N SER A 119 -4.18 13.31 -28.31
CA SER A 119 -2.84 13.81 -28.73
C SER A 119 -1.86 12.69 -29.07
N GLY A 120 -2.35 11.59 -29.62
CA GLY A 120 -1.55 10.43 -29.96
C GLY A 120 -1.89 9.87 -31.34
N GLU A 121 -1.88 10.69 -32.40
CA GLU A 121 -1.54 10.19 -33.73
C GLU A 121 -1.20 11.32 -34.74
N ARG A 122 -0.07 11.09 -35.43
CA ARG A 122 0.38 11.58 -36.76
C ARG A 122 1.16 12.89 -36.84
N GLY A 123 2.48 12.70 -36.92
CA GLY A 123 3.48 13.58 -37.51
C GLY A 123 4.79 12.80 -37.67
#